data_AF-A0A9E2DTS6-F1
#
_entry.id   AF-A0A9E2DTS6-F1
#
_cell.length_a   1.000
_cell.length_b   1.000
_cell.length_c   1.000
_cell.angle_alpha   90.00
_cell.angle_beta   90.00
_cell.angle_gamma   90.00
#
_symmetry.space_group_name_H-M   'P 1'
#
loop_
_entity.id
_entity.type
_entity.pdbx_description
1 polymer ?
#
loop_
_entity_poly.entity_id
_entity_poly.type
_entity_poly.pdbx_seq_one_letter_code
_entity_poly.pdbx_strand_id
1 'polypeptide(L)'
;MAIDLWNEDGSFGGIGPEFEPDWLFTDRQKALQADLIELSRTTLRPNAIESDEGYIFPRKNFEALAELGVLSLNVPQSLGGMGENHVATAMVVETIARYGCPSTAMCFVMHSAAVAAGMLRHHDNAAIQDLMTRLDKECLVGTLSLSDPATGSHVWFLLSSSAERDGEGYKLSKKASWTTSGGYADWYIAQTTSPDYGGNYADFSTWLV
;
A
#
# COMPACT_ATOMS: atom_id res chain seq x y z
N MET A 1 6.70 -16.81 -28.29
CA MET A 1 7.28 -18.04 -27.73
C MET A 1 7.13 -17.95 -26.23
N ALA A 2 6.12 -18.60 -25.66
CA ALA A 2 6.00 -18.67 -24.21
C ALA A 2 7.16 -19.54 -23.72
N ILE A 3 7.96 -19.04 -22.78
CA ILE A 3 8.94 -19.87 -22.09
C ILE A 3 8.11 -20.69 -21.11
N ASP A 4 7.97 -21.99 -21.37
CA ASP A 4 7.35 -22.89 -20.41
C ASP A 4 8.25 -22.95 -19.18
N LEU A 5 7.75 -22.47 -18.05
CA LEU A 5 8.44 -22.50 -16.75
C LEU A 5 8.33 -23.88 -16.08
N TRP A 6 7.46 -24.72 -16.63
CA TRP A 6 7.21 -26.09 -16.19
C TRP A 6 7.91 -27.04 -17.15
N ASN A 7 8.73 -27.91 -16.61
CA ASN A 7 9.37 -28.98 -17.35
C ASN A 7 8.31 -30.02 -17.77
N GLU A 8 8.60 -30.81 -18.80
CA GLU A 8 7.68 -31.85 -19.32
C GLU A 8 7.32 -32.93 -18.27
N ASP A 9 8.12 -33.05 -17.21
CA ASP A 9 7.89 -33.95 -16.07
C ASP A 9 7.01 -33.34 -14.96
N GLY A 10 6.53 -32.11 -15.15
CA GLY A 10 5.72 -31.38 -14.18
C GLY A 10 6.53 -30.67 -13.08
N SER A 11 7.86 -30.74 -13.12
CA SER A 11 8.70 -29.95 -12.21
C SER A 11 8.77 -28.49 -12.63
N PHE A 12 8.81 -27.57 -11.67
CA PHE A 12 8.95 -26.13 -11.93
C PHE A 12 10.43 -25.74 -11.86
N GLY A 13 10.99 -25.20 -12.94
CA GLY A 13 12.39 -24.78 -13.00
C GLY A 13 12.69 -23.45 -12.30
N GLY A 14 11.66 -22.78 -11.77
CA GLY A 14 11.76 -21.51 -11.06
C GLY A 14 11.62 -21.65 -9.54
N ILE A 15 11.37 -20.51 -8.89
CA ILE A 15 11.07 -20.45 -7.45
C ILE A 15 9.63 -20.91 -7.21
N GLY A 16 9.45 -22.15 -6.74
CA GLY A 16 8.13 -22.73 -6.47
C GLY A 16 7.46 -22.18 -5.19
N PRO A 17 6.18 -22.51 -4.95
CA PRO A 17 5.44 -22.08 -3.76
C PRO A 17 6.03 -22.63 -2.46
N GLU A 18 6.87 -23.66 -2.49
CA GLU A 18 7.62 -24.18 -1.36
C GLU A 18 8.86 -23.35 -1.00
N PHE A 19 9.24 -22.38 -1.84
CA PHE A 19 10.36 -21.50 -1.52
C PHE A 19 9.98 -20.55 -0.38
N GLU A 20 10.72 -20.68 0.71
CA GLU A 20 10.66 -19.82 1.88
C GLU A 20 12.09 -19.42 2.24
N PRO A 21 12.55 -18.21 1.87
CA PRO A 21 13.93 -17.77 2.11
C PRO A 21 14.09 -17.25 3.55
N ASP A 22 13.76 -18.08 4.54
CA ASP A 22 13.69 -17.69 5.94
C ASP A 22 15.04 -17.18 6.49
N TRP A 23 16.17 -17.57 5.88
CA TRP A 23 17.51 -17.08 6.22
C TRP A 23 17.70 -15.57 5.95
N LEU A 24 16.82 -14.93 5.19
CA LEU A 24 16.81 -13.46 5.01
C LEU A 24 16.16 -12.73 6.19
N PHE A 25 15.44 -13.45 7.05
CA PHE A 25 14.66 -12.86 8.13
C PHE A 25 15.42 -12.87 9.45
N THR A 26 15.30 -11.78 10.19
CA THR A 26 15.66 -11.76 11.61
C THR A 26 14.69 -12.62 12.43
N ASP A 27 15.06 -13.00 13.64
CA ASP A 27 14.16 -13.77 14.53
C ASP A 27 12.83 -13.05 14.80
N ARG A 28 12.86 -11.72 14.91
CA ARG A 28 11.65 -10.89 15.04
C ARG A 28 10.76 -10.99 13.81
N GLN A 29 11.35 -10.94 12.61
CA GLN A 29 10.62 -11.05 11.35
C GLN A 29 10.04 -12.46 11.16
N LYS A 30 10.75 -13.51 11.59
CA LYS A 30 10.23 -14.88 11.61
C LYS A 30 9.03 -15.03 12.55
N ALA A 31 9.10 -14.45 13.75
CA ALA A 31 7.98 -14.44 14.69
C ALA A 31 6.76 -13.70 14.10
N LEU A 32 6.97 -12.50 13.54
CA LEU A 32 5.90 -11.74 12.88
C LEU A 32 5.28 -12.51 11.71
N GLN A 33 6.10 -13.19 10.91
CA GLN A 33 5.62 -14.04 9.82
C GLN A 33 4.74 -15.18 10.34
N ALA A 34 5.15 -15.86 11.42
CA ALA A 34 4.37 -16.93 12.02
C ALA A 34 3.01 -16.43 12.52
N ASP A 35 2.98 -15.28 13.20
CA ASP A 35 1.74 -14.64 13.64
C ASP A 35 0.84 -14.26 12.46
N LEU A 36 1.43 -13.71 11.39
CA LEU A 36 0.70 -13.38 10.15
C LEU A 36 0.16 -14.62 9.43
N ILE A 37 0.89 -15.73 9.41
CA ILE A 37 0.41 -16.99 8.82
C ILE A 37 -0.84 -17.48 9.56
N GLU A 38 -0.80 -17.45 10.89
CA GLU A 38 -1.93 -17.87 11.71
C GLU A 38 -3.13 -16.94 11.53
N LEU A 39 -2.91 -15.62 11.62
CA LEU A 39 -3.95 -14.60 11.37
C LEU A 39 -4.56 -14.74 9.97
N SER A 40 -3.71 -15.01 8.97
CA SER A 40 -4.14 -15.19 7.59
C SER A 40 -5.07 -16.38 7.42
N ARG A 41 -4.76 -17.51 8.07
CA ARG A 41 -5.56 -18.73 7.99
C ARG A 41 -6.87 -18.62 8.77
N THR A 42 -6.82 -18.03 9.95
CA THR A 42 -7.94 -18.02 10.90
C THR A 42 -8.90 -16.85 10.69
N THR A 43 -8.42 -15.72 10.16
CA THR A 43 -9.20 -14.49 10.02
C THR A 43 -9.23 -13.99 8.58
N LEU A 44 -8.07 -13.76 7.95
CA LEU A 44 -8.06 -13.05 6.67
C LEU A 44 -8.69 -13.85 5.53
N ARG A 45 -8.43 -15.16 5.49
CA ARG A 45 -8.97 -16.07 4.46
C ARG A 45 -10.48 -16.26 4.58
N PRO A 46 -11.08 -16.50 5.77
CA PRO A 46 -12.54 -16.51 5.91
C PRO A 46 -13.21 -15.20 5.46
N ASN A 47 -12.67 -14.06 5.88
CA ASN A 47 -13.18 -12.74 5.47
C ASN A 47 -13.02 -12.46 3.97
N ALA A 48 -12.02 -13.08 3.32
CA ALA A 48 -11.80 -12.95 1.89
C ALA A 48 -12.97 -13.49 1.07
N ILE A 49 -13.58 -14.59 1.51
CA ILE A 49 -14.74 -15.21 0.85
C ILE A 49 -15.92 -14.24 0.88
N GLU A 50 -16.22 -13.69 2.06
CA GLU A 50 -17.28 -12.67 2.22
C GLU A 50 -16.99 -11.42 1.36
N SER A 51 -15.73 -10.99 1.32
CA SER A 51 -15.35 -9.80 0.55
C SER A 51 -15.53 -9.99 -0.95
N ASP A 52 -15.13 -11.16 -1.46
CA ASP A 52 -15.21 -11.52 -2.88
C ASP A 52 -16.66 -11.71 -3.33
N GLU A 53 -17.46 -12.49 -2.60
CA GLU A 53 -18.88 -12.71 -2.90
C GLU A 53 -19.70 -11.42 -2.79
N GLY A 54 -19.36 -10.56 -1.83
CA GLY A 54 -20.07 -9.31 -1.56
C GLY A 54 -19.60 -8.11 -2.38
N TYR A 55 -18.50 -8.23 -3.13
CA TYR A 55 -17.81 -7.11 -3.79
C TYR A 55 -17.49 -5.94 -2.84
N ILE A 56 -17.13 -6.26 -1.59
CA ILE A 56 -16.85 -5.25 -0.56
C ILE A 56 -15.35 -5.10 -0.33
N PHE A 57 -14.94 -3.89 0.05
CA PHE A 57 -13.57 -3.61 0.47
C PHE A 57 -13.21 -4.47 1.69
N PRO A 58 -12.00 -5.08 1.77
CA PRO A 58 -11.62 -6.00 2.84
C PRO A 58 -11.28 -5.26 4.16
N ARG A 59 -12.19 -4.40 4.65
CA ARG A 59 -12.01 -3.59 5.87
C ARG A 59 -11.74 -4.45 7.10
N LYS A 60 -12.47 -5.55 7.28
CA LYS A 60 -12.27 -6.50 8.39
C LYS A 60 -10.85 -7.07 8.43
N ASN A 61 -10.23 -7.26 7.26
CA ASN A 61 -8.85 -7.72 7.19
C ASN A 61 -7.87 -6.63 7.59
N PHE A 62 -8.11 -5.39 7.20
CA PHE A 62 -7.29 -4.27 7.64
C PHE A 62 -7.39 -4.02 9.14
N GLU A 63 -8.57 -4.17 9.74
CA GLU A 63 -8.76 -4.07 11.20
C GLU A 63 -7.92 -5.12 11.93
N ALA A 64 -7.96 -6.37 11.47
CA ALA A 64 -7.14 -7.45 12.02
C ALA A 64 -5.62 -7.20 11.85
N LEU A 65 -5.21 -6.65 10.70
CA LEU A 65 -3.81 -6.26 10.45
C LEU A 65 -3.38 -5.08 11.33
N ALA A 66 -4.28 -4.14 11.61
CA ALA A 66 -4.03 -3.01 12.49
C ALA A 66 -3.86 -3.45 13.95
N GLU A 67 -4.64 -4.42 14.41
CA GLU A 67 -4.45 -5.04 15.74
C GLU A 67 -3.08 -5.71 15.88
N LEU A 68 -2.56 -6.30 14.79
CA LEU A 68 -1.20 -6.85 14.75
C LEU A 68 -0.11 -5.76 14.64
N GLY A 69 -0.48 -4.53 14.31
CA GLY A 69 0.41 -3.37 14.23
C GLY A 69 1.15 -3.21 12.89
N VAL A 70 0.72 -3.91 11.83
CA VAL A 70 1.47 -3.94 10.56
C VAL A 70 1.10 -2.80 9.59
N LEU A 71 0.11 -1.95 9.90
CA LEU A 71 -0.14 -0.75 9.07
C LEU A 71 1.00 0.27 9.24
N SER A 72 1.59 0.36 10.42
CA SER A 72 2.79 1.18 10.66
C SER A 72 4.12 0.42 10.51
N LEU A 73 4.15 -0.67 9.73
CA LEU A 73 5.31 -1.56 9.58
C LEU A 73 6.64 -0.80 9.34
N ASN A 74 6.66 0.12 8.37
CA ASN A 74 7.85 0.89 8.02
C ASN A 74 7.94 2.25 8.74
N VAL A 75 6.99 2.59 9.60
CA VAL A 75 7.03 3.83 10.39
C VAL A 75 8.08 3.66 11.50
N PRO A 76 8.95 4.65 11.76
CA PRO A 76 9.96 4.58 12.81
C PRO A 76 9.36 4.34 14.19
N GLN A 77 10.11 3.63 15.05
CA GLN A 77 9.72 3.41 16.45
C GLN A 77 9.50 4.71 17.24
N SER A 78 10.22 5.79 16.89
CA SER A 78 10.03 7.11 17.50
C SER A 78 8.65 7.73 17.24
N LEU A 79 7.95 7.26 16.21
CA LEU A 79 6.57 7.64 15.87
C LEU A 79 5.57 6.53 16.24
N GLY A 80 6.01 5.49 16.97
CA GLY A 80 5.17 4.39 17.43
C GLY A 80 5.00 3.25 16.43
N GLY A 81 5.74 3.25 15.31
CA GLY A 81 5.70 2.16 14.34
C GLY A 81 6.69 1.03 14.62
N MET A 82 6.69 0.00 13.76
CA MET A 82 7.55 -1.17 13.96
C MET A 82 9.03 -0.94 13.61
N GLY A 83 9.33 0.07 12.78
CA GLY A 83 10.67 0.40 12.30
C GLY A 83 11.29 -0.65 11.39
N GLU A 84 10.47 -1.45 10.70
CA GLU A 84 10.92 -2.54 9.85
C GLU A 84 11.35 -2.06 8.46
N ASN A 85 12.12 -2.89 7.77
CA ASN A 85 12.68 -2.59 6.44
C ASN A 85 11.82 -3.17 5.29
N HIS A 86 12.26 -2.98 4.05
CA HIS A 86 11.56 -3.47 2.87
C HIS A 86 11.56 -5.01 2.72
N VAL A 87 12.50 -5.72 3.37
CA VAL A 87 12.46 -7.20 3.43
C VAL A 87 11.24 -7.64 4.23
N ALA A 88 10.97 -6.99 5.36
CA ALA A 88 9.75 -7.24 6.11
C ALA A 88 8.50 -6.89 5.31
N THR A 89 8.48 -5.75 4.61
CA THR A 89 7.33 -5.38 3.74
C THR A 89 7.02 -6.46 2.72
N ALA A 90 8.04 -6.98 2.02
CA ALA A 90 7.88 -8.06 1.06
C ALA A 90 7.33 -9.34 1.74
N MET A 91 7.89 -9.71 2.90
CA MET A 91 7.45 -10.86 3.68
C MET A 91 5.99 -10.74 4.14
N VAL A 92 5.56 -9.58 4.63
CA VAL A 92 4.18 -9.34 5.06
C VAL A 92 3.22 -9.47 3.88
N VAL A 93 3.52 -8.81 2.76
CA VAL A 93 2.70 -8.84 1.54
C VAL A 93 2.57 -10.27 1.00
N GLU A 94 3.69 -10.98 0.88
CA GLU A 94 3.71 -12.35 0.39
C GLU A 94 2.90 -13.27 1.31
N THR A 95 3.07 -13.13 2.63
CA THR A 95 2.37 -13.95 3.62
C THR A 95 0.86 -13.75 3.55
N ILE A 96 0.40 -12.50 3.48
CA ILE A 96 -1.03 -12.17 3.31
C ILE A 96 -1.56 -12.74 2.00
N ALA A 97 -0.81 -12.61 0.89
CA ALA A 97 -1.25 -13.09 -0.42
C ALA A 97 -1.34 -14.62 -0.46
N ARG A 98 -0.35 -15.31 0.10
CA ARG A 98 -0.19 -16.77 0.06
C ARG A 98 -1.16 -17.48 0.99
N TYR A 99 -1.28 -17.03 2.24
CA TYR A 99 -2.06 -17.73 3.26
C TYR A 99 -3.43 -17.09 3.52
N GLY A 100 -3.62 -15.81 3.19
CA GLY A 100 -4.83 -15.05 3.50
C GLY A 100 -5.64 -14.72 2.25
N CYS A 101 -5.47 -13.49 1.76
CA CYS A 101 -6.27 -12.88 0.71
C CYS A 101 -5.37 -12.06 -0.24
N PRO A 102 -5.21 -12.46 -1.51
CA PRO A 102 -4.45 -11.69 -2.50
C PRO A 102 -4.95 -10.27 -2.71
N SER A 103 -6.28 -10.04 -2.64
CA SER A 103 -6.87 -8.70 -2.76
C SER A 103 -6.49 -7.80 -1.58
N THR A 104 -6.49 -8.35 -0.35
CA THR A 104 -6.00 -7.64 0.84
C THR A 104 -4.51 -7.31 0.70
N ALA A 105 -3.70 -8.26 0.23
CA ALA A 105 -2.27 -8.03 0.02
C ALA A 105 -2.02 -6.89 -0.97
N MET A 106 -2.76 -6.82 -2.08
CA MET A 106 -2.66 -5.73 -3.04
C MET A 106 -3.02 -4.37 -2.42
N CYS A 107 -4.09 -4.32 -1.63
CA CYS A 107 -4.46 -3.10 -0.90
C CYS A 107 -3.37 -2.71 0.12
N PHE A 108 -2.78 -3.68 0.82
CA PHE A 108 -1.72 -3.45 1.81
C PHE A 108 -0.41 -2.95 1.16
N VAL A 109 -0.06 -3.42 -0.04
CA VAL A 109 1.07 -2.87 -0.82
C VAL A 109 0.84 -1.38 -1.09
N MET A 110 -0.36 -1.01 -1.51
CA MET A 110 -0.69 0.39 -1.82
C MET A 110 -0.71 1.27 -0.58
N HIS A 111 -1.18 0.73 0.55
CA HIS A 111 -1.03 1.35 1.86
C HIS A 111 0.43 1.59 2.23
N SER A 112 1.27 0.54 2.14
CA SER A 112 2.70 0.62 2.43
C SER A 112 3.41 1.64 1.54
N ALA A 113 3.02 1.73 0.26
CA ALA A 113 3.56 2.72 -0.66
C ALA A 113 3.13 4.15 -0.32
N ALA A 114 1.89 4.35 0.14
CA ALA A 114 1.42 5.64 0.64
C ALA A 114 2.16 6.06 1.92
N VAL A 115 2.39 5.12 2.84
CA VAL A 115 3.19 5.35 4.05
C VAL A 115 4.61 5.77 3.67
N ALA A 116 5.25 5.05 2.75
CA ALA A 116 6.59 5.39 2.27
C ALA A 116 6.64 6.80 1.64
N ALA A 117 5.63 7.17 0.84
CA ALA A 117 5.54 8.50 0.25
C ALA A 117 5.37 9.60 1.30
N GLY A 118 4.51 9.40 2.32
CA GLY A 118 4.38 10.32 3.44
C GLY A 118 5.69 10.46 4.24
N MET A 119 6.34 9.33 4.52
CA MET A 119 7.61 9.29 5.24
C MET A 119 8.75 10.02 4.52
N LEU A 120 8.70 10.20 3.20
CA LEU A 120 9.70 11.01 2.49
C LEU A 120 9.70 12.51 2.92
N ARG A 121 8.58 12.99 3.49
CA ARG A 121 8.37 14.40 3.87
C ARG A 121 8.07 14.61 5.35
N HIS A 122 8.27 13.59 6.20
CA HIS A 122 7.84 13.63 7.60
C HIS A 122 8.66 14.58 8.51
N HIS A 123 9.96 14.81 8.24
CA HIS A 123 10.87 15.47 9.19
C HIS A 123 10.41 16.86 9.66
N ASP A 124 9.75 17.63 8.79
CA ASP A 124 9.26 19.00 9.08
C ASP A 124 7.74 19.13 8.86
N ASN A 125 6.99 18.03 8.97
CA ASN A 125 5.56 18.03 8.72
C ASN A 125 4.78 17.37 9.87
N ALA A 126 4.25 18.18 10.77
CA ALA A 126 3.49 17.73 11.94
C ALA A 126 2.23 16.94 11.58
N ALA A 127 1.56 17.27 10.46
CA ALA A 127 0.36 16.56 10.02
C ALA A 127 0.69 15.13 9.56
N ILE A 128 1.81 14.95 8.83
CA ILE A 128 2.29 13.63 8.45
C ILE A 128 2.68 12.84 9.71
N GLN A 129 3.45 13.43 10.63
CA GLN A 129 3.86 12.74 11.84
C GLN A 129 2.66 12.29 12.69
N ASP A 130 1.67 13.17 12.88
CA ASP A 130 0.43 12.84 13.57
C ASP A 130 -0.30 11.66 12.93
N LEU A 131 -0.51 11.71 11.61
CA LEU A 131 -1.14 10.61 10.85
C LEU A 131 -0.40 9.27 11.04
N MET A 132 0.94 9.27 10.94
CA MET A 132 1.74 8.05 11.09
C MET A 132 1.58 7.41 12.47
N THR A 133 1.37 8.21 13.53
CA THR A 133 1.21 7.70 14.91
C THR A 133 -0.16 7.06 15.20
N ARG A 134 -1.11 7.22 14.27
CA ARG A 134 -2.51 6.80 14.39
C ARG A 134 -2.87 5.60 13.49
N LEU A 135 -2.01 5.24 12.52
CA LEU A 135 -2.33 4.23 11.48
C LEU A 135 -2.94 2.95 12.03
N ASP A 136 -2.28 2.27 12.97
CA ASP A 136 -2.81 1.03 13.55
C ASP A 136 -3.94 1.27 14.55
N LYS A 137 -3.82 2.31 15.39
CA LYS A 137 -4.81 2.60 16.45
C LYS A 137 -6.20 2.91 15.91
N GLU A 138 -6.25 3.55 14.74
CA GLU A 138 -7.48 3.99 14.09
C GLU A 138 -7.75 3.22 12.79
N CYS A 139 -6.94 2.21 12.47
CA CYS A 139 -7.01 1.44 11.21
C CYS A 139 -7.07 2.35 9.96
N LEU A 140 -6.18 3.35 9.89
CA LEU A 140 -6.18 4.34 8.80
C LEU A 140 -5.46 3.80 7.56
N VAL A 141 -6.22 3.46 6.53
CA VAL A 141 -5.71 2.90 5.29
C VAL A 141 -5.40 4.00 4.28
N GLY A 142 -4.12 4.23 4.02
CA GLY A 142 -3.64 5.08 2.92
C GLY A 142 -3.70 4.44 1.54
N THR A 143 -3.67 5.28 0.50
CA THR A 143 -3.44 4.84 -0.88
C THR A 143 -2.75 5.92 -1.73
N LEU A 144 -2.29 5.53 -2.91
CA LEU A 144 -1.74 6.43 -3.92
C LEU A 144 -2.76 6.68 -5.04
N SER A 145 -3.11 7.95 -5.27
CA SER A 145 -3.95 8.36 -6.40
C SER A 145 -3.11 9.13 -7.42
N LEU A 146 -2.36 8.39 -8.23
CA LEU A 146 -1.40 8.94 -9.21
C LEU A 146 -1.89 8.84 -10.64
N SER A 147 -2.60 7.75 -10.99
CA SER A 147 -3.03 7.49 -12.36
C SER A 147 -3.89 8.63 -12.94
N ASP A 148 -3.90 8.73 -14.27
CA ASP A 148 -4.71 9.70 -15.01
C ASP A 148 -5.57 8.97 -16.05
N PRO A 149 -6.85 9.34 -16.22
CA PRO A 149 -7.71 8.73 -17.24
C PRO A 149 -7.18 8.74 -18.67
N ALA A 150 -6.42 9.77 -19.04
CA ALA A 150 -5.92 9.92 -20.40
C ALA A 150 -4.61 9.15 -20.64
N THR A 151 -3.84 8.87 -19.59
CA THR A 151 -2.46 8.37 -19.71
C THR A 151 -2.18 7.11 -18.90
N GLY A 152 -3.17 6.64 -18.12
CA GLY A 152 -3.08 5.45 -17.29
C GLY A 152 -2.00 5.61 -16.23
N SER A 153 -0.93 4.79 -16.35
CA SER A 153 0.19 4.74 -15.40
C SER A 153 1.38 5.62 -15.82
N HIS A 154 1.26 6.43 -16.88
CA HIS A 154 2.27 7.45 -17.20
C HIS A 154 2.15 8.64 -16.24
N VAL A 155 2.49 8.40 -14.97
CA VAL A 155 2.31 9.32 -13.82
C VAL A 155 3.07 10.65 -13.94
N TRP A 156 3.96 10.78 -14.91
CA TRP A 156 4.66 12.03 -15.24
C TRP A 156 3.93 12.89 -16.29
N PHE A 157 2.78 12.44 -16.79
CA PHE A 157 2.00 13.13 -17.82
C PHE A 157 0.53 13.22 -17.39
N LEU A 158 0.20 14.28 -16.65
CA LEU A 158 -1.09 14.48 -15.99
C LEU A 158 -1.97 15.43 -16.82
N LEU A 159 -2.97 14.90 -17.51
CA LEU A 159 -3.84 15.68 -18.40
C LEU A 159 -5.19 16.04 -17.78
N SER A 160 -5.63 15.25 -16.80
CA SER A 160 -6.97 15.32 -16.23
C SER A 160 -7.00 15.87 -14.81
N SER A 161 -5.82 16.07 -14.21
CA SER A 161 -5.66 16.47 -12.81
C SER A 161 -4.87 17.77 -12.68
N SER A 162 -5.41 18.73 -11.93
CA SER A 162 -4.78 20.04 -11.71
C SER A 162 -4.91 20.49 -10.26
N ALA A 163 -4.03 21.40 -9.86
CA ALA A 163 -4.16 22.19 -8.65
C ALA A 163 -4.08 23.68 -9.00
N GLU A 164 -4.75 24.51 -8.23
CA GLU A 164 -4.67 25.97 -8.31
C GLU A 164 -4.54 26.55 -6.90
N ARG A 165 -3.89 27.71 -6.78
CA ARG A 165 -3.86 28.47 -5.52
C ARG A 165 -5.25 29.02 -5.23
N ASP A 166 -5.72 28.86 -4.00
CA ASP A 166 -7.03 29.35 -3.56
C ASP A 166 -6.92 29.95 -2.15
N GLY A 167 -6.82 31.27 -2.08
CA GLY A 167 -6.57 32.00 -0.82
C GLY A 167 -5.25 31.59 -0.15
N GLU A 168 -5.34 31.12 1.10
CA GLU A 168 -4.20 30.60 1.87
C GLU A 168 -3.89 29.12 1.58
N GLY A 169 -4.69 28.46 0.74
CA GLY A 169 -4.58 27.04 0.45
C GLY A 169 -4.55 26.73 -1.04
N TYR A 170 -4.98 25.51 -1.36
CA TYR A 170 -4.98 24.96 -2.71
C TYR A 170 -6.31 24.28 -2.99
N LYS A 171 -6.80 24.44 -4.21
CA LYS A 171 -7.95 23.70 -4.72
C LYS A 171 -7.48 22.66 -5.72
N LEU A 172 -7.81 21.41 -5.44
CA LEU A 172 -7.37 20.26 -6.22
C LEU A 172 -8.54 19.71 -7.04
N SER A 173 -8.28 19.41 -8.31
CA SER A 173 -9.15 18.60 -9.15
C SER A 173 -8.40 17.33 -9.53
N LYS A 174 -8.66 16.21 -8.83
CA LYS A 174 -8.02 14.92 -9.10
C LYS A 174 -8.98 13.99 -9.84
N LYS A 175 -8.50 13.42 -10.95
CA LYS A 175 -9.16 12.30 -11.65
C LYS A 175 -8.16 11.15 -11.82
N ALA A 176 -8.61 9.94 -11.54
CA ALA A 176 -7.80 8.72 -11.66
C ALA A 176 -8.62 7.61 -12.30
N SER A 177 -8.00 6.81 -13.16
CA SER A 177 -8.62 5.57 -13.68
C SER A 177 -8.60 4.46 -12.65
N TRP A 178 -7.48 4.35 -11.93
CA TRP A 178 -7.22 3.25 -11.02
C TRP A 178 -6.63 3.81 -9.74
N THR A 179 -7.35 3.63 -8.64
CA THR A 179 -6.88 3.91 -7.29
C THR A 179 -7.33 2.73 -6.43
N THR A 180 -6.41 1.81 -6.14
CA THR A 180 -6.69 0.72 -5.20
C THR A 180 -7.13 1.32 -3.87
N SER A 181 -8.15 0.75 -3.24
CA SER A 181 -8.81 1.30 -2.05
C SER A 181 -9.49 2.67 -2.28
N GLY A 182 -9.62 3.16 -3.51
CA GLY A 182 -10.29 4.43 -3.78
C GLY A 182 -11.75 4.42 -3.32
N GLY A 183 -12.16 5.46 -2.59
CA GLY A 183 -13.47 5.55 -1.95
C GLY A 183 -13.57 4.82 -0.60
N TYR A 184 -12.57 4.01 -0.25
CA TYR A 184 -12.50 3.29 1.03
C TYR A 184 -11.28 3.65 1.87
N ALA A 185 -10.22 4.17 1.25
CA ALA A 185 -9.03 4.66 1.92
C ALA A 185 -9.36 5.90 2.76
N ASP A 186 -8.73 5.98 3.92
CA ASP A 186 -8.92 7.01 4.93
C ASP A 186 -8.06 8.25 4.65
N TRP A 187 -7.01 8.09 3.83
CA TRP A 187 -6.15 9.18 3.36
C TRP A 187 -5.48 8.83 2.03
N TYR A 188 -5.09 9.86 1.29
CA TYR A 188 -4.58 9.76 -0.08
C TYR A 188 -3.29 10.54 -0.20
N ILE A 189 -2.32 9.95 -0.92
CA ILE A 189 -1.29 10.74 -1.61
C ILE A 189 -1.77 10.95 -3.04
N ALA A 190 -2.28 12.14 -3.32
CA ALA A 190 -2.81 12.51 -4.62
C ALA A 190 -1.78 13.28 -5.43
N GLN A 191 -1.71 13.05 -6.75
CA GLN A 191 -0.82 13.77 -7.65
C GLN A 191 -1.62 14.59 -8.67
N THR A 192 -1.21 15.84 -8.86
CA THR A 192 -1.76 16.79 -9.84
C THR A 192 -0.64 17.54 -10.54
N THR A 193 -0.93 18.26 -11.62
CA THR A 193 0.00 19.33 -12.05
C THR A 193 0.24 20.32 -10.90
N SER A 194 1.38 21.00 -10.94
CA SER A 194 1.72 22.06 -9.98
C SER A 194 0.69 23.19 -10.02
N PRO A 195 0.43 23.88 -8.88
CA PRO A 195 -0.36 25.10 -8.84
C PRO A 195 0.15 26.20 -9.78
N ASP A 196 1.45 26.16 -10.10
CA ASP A 196 2.12 27.14 -10.96
C ASP A 196 2.39 26.55 -12.36
N TYR A 197 1.63 25.53 -12.79
CA TYR A 197 1.83 24.79 -14.03
C TYR A 197 1.82 25.69 -15.27
N GLY A 198 2.98 25.81 -15.91
CA GLY A 198 3.21 26.61 -17.12
C GLY A 198 3.33 25.80 -18.41
N GLY A 199 2.80 24.57 -18.47
CA GLY A 199 2.89 23.70 -19.65
C GLY A 199 3.96 22.60 -19.58
N ASN A 200 4.71 22.50 -18.47
CA ASN A 200 5.70 21.44 -18.23
C ASN A 200 5.13 20.36 -17.30
N TYR A 201 4.76 19.20 -17.84
CA TYR A 201 4.14 18.11 -17.05
C TYR A 201 5.07 17.45 -16.04
N ALA A 202 6.38 17.69 -16.11
CA ALA A 202 7.31 17.29 -15.06
C ALA A 202 7.15 18.14 -13.78
N ASP A 203 6.49 19.30 -13.86
CA ASP A 203 6.16 20.13 -12.72
C ASP A 203 4.80 19.70 -12.14
N PHE A 204 4.86 18.70 -11.28
CA PHE A 204 3.70 18.16 -10.56
C PHE A 204 3.86 18.34 -9.06
N SER A 205 2.73 18.34 -8.37
CA SER A 205 2.67 18.37 -6.91
C SER A 205 2.01 17.10 -6.39
N THR A 206 2.42 16.70 -5.19
CA THR A 206 1.85 15.59 -4.44
C THR A 206 1.27 16.10 -3.14
N TRP A 207 0.09 15.63 -2.79
CA TRP A 207 -0.73 16.18 -1.72
C TRP A 207 -1.15 15.06 -0.78
N LEU A 208 -1.08 15.32 0.53
CA LEU A 208 -1.79 14.51 1.51
C LEU A 208 -3.23 15.03 1.59
N VAL A 209 -4.20 14.17 1.33
CA VAL A 209 -5.64 14.49 1.29
C VAL A 209 -6.42 13.50 2.14
#